data_AF-A0A5K0VYC8-F1
#
_entry.id   AF-A0A5K0VYC8-F1
#
_cell.length_a   1.000
_cell.length_b   1.000
_cell.length_c   1.000
_cell.angle_alpha   90.00
_cell.angle_beta   90.00
_cell.angle_gamma   90.00
#
_symmetry.space_group_name_H-M   'P 1'
#
loop_
_entity.id
_entity.type
_entity.pdbx_description
1 polymer ?
#
loop_
_entity_poly.entity_id
_entity_poly.type
_entity_poly.pdbx_seq_one_letter_code
_entity_poly.pdbx_strand_id
1 'polypeptide(L)' 'ISGNLVAPNSIDAWDDEEVNYWLTFKNIQGLTISGDGTINGHGSTWWAKSCKTDPRN' A
#
# COMPACT_ATOMS: atom_id res chain seq x y z
N ILE A 1 -12.21 9.37 -7.85
CA ILE A 1 -10.77 9.69 -7.86
C ILE A 1 -10.47 10.34 -9.19
N SER A 2 -9.93 11.55 -9.15
CA SER A 2 -9.57 12.30 -10.37
C SER A 2 -8.06 12.60 -10.45
N GLY A 3 -7.30 12.19 -9.43
CA GLY A 3 -5.85 12.37 -9.34
C GLY A 3 -5.15 11.07 -8.95
N ASN A 4 -3.93 11.18 -8.43
CA ASN A 4 -3.08 10.02 -8.12
C ASN A 4 -2.90 9.85 -6.61
N LEU A 5 -3.24 8.67 -6.10
CA LEU A 5 -2.83 8.22 -4.78
C LEU A 5 -1.54 7.41 -4.94
N VAL A 6 -0.42 7.89 -4.41
CA VAL A 6 0.89 7.26 -4.58
C VAL A 6 1.49 6.97 -3.21
N ALA A 7 1.78 5.69 -2.94
CA ALA A 7 2.50 5.27 -1.74
C ALA A 7 3.92 5.84 -1.71
N PRO A 8 4.54 6.01 -0.53
CA PRO A 8 5.99 6.12 -0.43
C PRO A 8 6.69 4.96 -1.18
N ASN A 9 7.84 5.25 -1.79
CA ASN A 9 8.63 4.27 -2.52
C ASN A 9 9.63 3.51 -1.62
N SER A 10 9.76 3.91 -0.35
CA SER A 10 10.59 3.25 0.67
C SER A 10 9.72 2.71 1.79
N ILE A 11 10.07 1.52 2.30
CA ILE A 11 9.46 0.91 3.49
C ILE A 11 9.76 1.74 4.75
N ASP A 12 10.94 2.35 4.83
CA ASP A 12 11.36 3.15 6.00
C ASP A 12 10.51 4.42 6.22
N ALA A 13 9.67 4.76 5.25
CA ALA A 13 8.72 5.87 5.36
C ALA A 13 7.41 5.48 6.07
N TRP A 14 7.27 4.21 6.48
CA TRP A 14 6.10 3.68 7.17
C TRP A 14 6.41 3.45 8.64
N ASP A 15 5.47 3.79 9.52
CA ASP A 15 5.57 3.48 10.95
C ASP A 15 5.50 1.96 11.19
N ASP A 16 6.30 1.48 12.14
CA ASP A 16 6.46 0.04 12.46
C ASP A 16 5.14 -0.65 12.86
N GLU A 17 4.17 0.10 13.39
CA GLU A 17 2.89 -0.44 13.84
C GLU A 17 1.93 -0.79 12.68
N GLU A 18 2.14 -0.24 11.47
CA GLU A 18 1.21 -0.40 10.34
C GLU A 18 1.86 -0.87 9.03
N VAL A 19 3.12 -1.35 9.06
CA VAL A 19 3.86 -1.84 7.87
C VAL A 19 3.13 -2.91 7.04
N ASN A 20 2.19 -3.62 7.66
CA ASN A 20 1.38 -4.65 7.00
C ASN A 20 0.25 -4.09 6.11
N TYR A 21 -0.09 -2.81 6.25
CA TYR A 21 -1.23 -2.21 5.57
C TYR A 21 -0.86 -0.90 4.88
N TRP A 22 -0.90 -0.91 3.54
CA TRP A 22 -0.68 0.29 2.73
C TRP A 22 -1.88 1.26 2.76
N LEU A 23 -3.11 0.74 2.60
CA LEU A 23 -4.33 1.52 2.55
C LEU A 23 -5.46 0.72 3.20
N THR A 24 -6.00 1.21 4.31
CA THR A 24 -7.03 0.49 5.07
C THR A 24 -8.34 1.28 5.16
N PHE A 25 -9.46 0.57 4.93
CA PHE A 25 -10.80 1.05 5.25
C PHE A 25 -11.37 0.15 6.36
N LYS A 26 -11.53 0.68 7.58
CA LYS A 26 -12.05 -0.08 8.74
C LYS A 26 -13.47 0.37 9.09
N ASN A 27 -14.34 -0.58 9.44
CA ASN A 27 -15.70 -0.33 9.95
C ASN A 27 -16.60 0.52 9.03
N ILE A 28 -16.56 0.29 7.71
CA ILE A 28 -17.39 1.01 6.74
C ILE A 28 -18.45 0.10 6.13
N GLN A 29 -19.70 0.57 6.11
CA GLN A 29 -20.79 -0.03 5.34
C GLN A 29 -21.02 0.77 4.06
N GLY A 30 -20.96 0.11 2.90
CA GLY A 30 -21.27 0.76 1.61
C GLY A 30 -20.12 1.56 0.97
N LEU A 31 -18.86 1.12 1.09
CA LEU A 31 -17.72 1.77 0.42
C LEU A 31 -17.81 1.63 -1.10
N THR A 32 -17.82 2.75 -1.82
CA THR A 32 -17.67 2.81 -3.28
C THR A 32 -16.50 3.72 -3.64
N ILE A 33 -15.61 3.22 -4.50
CA ILE A 33 -14.48 3.97 -5.07
C ILE A 33 -14.69 4.02 -6.58
N SER A 34 -14.81 5.22 -7.15
CA SER A 34 -15.08 5.42 -8.58
C SER A 34 -14.26 6.58 -9.13
N GLY A 35 -14.09 6.66 -10.46
CA GLY A 35 -13.37 7.72 -11.19
C GLY A 35 -12.12 7.22 -11.91
N ASP A 36 -11.52 8.10 -12.71
CA ASP A 36 -10.47 7.74 -13.69
C ASP A 36 -9.03 7.98 -13.17
N GLY A 37 -8.89 8.32 -11.89
CA GLY A 37 -7.60 8.49 -11.23
C GLY A 37 -6.83 7.19 -11.02
N THR A 38 -5.59 7.30 -10.52
CA THR A 38 -4.70 6.15 -10.31
C THR A 38 -4.44 5.92 -8.82
N ILE A 39 -4.31 4.65 -8.43
CA ILE A 39 -3.81 4.23 -7.12
C ILE A 39 -2.53 3.41 -7.37
N ASN A 40 -1.38 3.95 -6.97
CA ASN A 40 -0.07 3.31 -7.12
C ASN A 40 0.51 2.97 -5.75
N GLY A 41 0.63 1.67 -5.46
CA GLY A 41 1.11 1.16 -4.18
C GLY A 41 2.61 1.01 -4.04
N HIS A 42 3.40 1.23 -5.11
CA HIS A 42 4.83 0.91 -5.10
C HIS A 42 5.15 -0.49 -4.54
N GLY A 43 4.29 -1.48 -4.84
CA GLY A 43 4.33 -2.81 -4.23
C GLY A 43 5.63 -3.60 -4.46
N SER A 44 6.41 -3.25 -5.48
CA SER A 44 7.73 -3.85 -5.74
C SER A 44 8.66 -3.78 -4.53
N THR A 45 8.63 -2.68 -3.77
CA THR A 45 9.46 -2.50 -2.58
C THR A 45 9.06 -3.49 -1.47
N TRP A 46 7.76 -3.78 -1.31
CA TRP A 46 7.24 -4.76 -0.36
C TRP A 46 7.54 -6.20 -0.78
N TRP A 47 7.30 -6.53 -2.04
CA TRP A 47 7.49 -7.90 -2.51
C TRP A 47 8.96 -8.32 -2.46
N ALA A 48 9.89 -7.40 -2.73
CA ALA A 48 11.32 -7.64 -2.62
C ALA A 48 11.76 -8.04 -1.20
N LYS A 49 11.03 -7.62 -0.16
CA LYS A 49 11.24 -7.98 1.25
C LYS A 49 10.38 -9.15 1.71
N SER A 50 9.47 -9.67 0.87
CA SER A 50 8.66 -10.81 1.28
C SER A 50 9.53 -12.07 1.41
N CYS A 51 9.13 -13.00 2.29
CA CYS A 51 9.82 -14.29 2.46
C CYS A 51 9.89 -15.14 1.17
N LYS A 52 9.08 -14.82 0.16
CA LYS A 52 9.09 -15.46 -1.17
C LYS A 52 10.27 -14.98 -2.03
N THR A 53 10.82 -13.81 -1.74
CA THR A 53 11.85 -13.15 -2.55
C THR A 53 13.14 -12.92 -1.75
N ASP A 54 13.04 -12.57 -0.47
CA ASP A 54 14.17 -12.55 0.46
C ASP A 54 13.90 -13.55 1.62
N PRO A 55 14.42 -14.79 1.53
CA PRO A 55 14.23 -15.79 2.59
C PRO A 55 15.00 -15.47 3.89
N ARG A 56 15.73 -14.34 3.95
CA ARG A 56 16.46 -13.87 5.14
C ARG A 56 15.69 -12.81 5.94
N ASN A 57 14.52 -12.39 5.44
CA ASN A 57 13.70 -11.35 6.05
C ASN A 57 12.88 -11.86 7.23
#